data_AF-A0A8T7EIN4-F1
#
_entry.id   AF-A0A8T7EIN4-F1
#
_cell.length_a   1.000
_cell.length_b   1.000
_cell.length_c   1.000
_cell.angle_alpha   90.00
_cell.angle_beta   90.00
_cell.angle_gamma   90.00
#
_symmetry.space_group_name_H-M   'P 1'
#
loop_
_entity.id
_entity.type
_entity.pdbx_description
1 polymer ?
#
loop_
_entity_poly.entity_id
_entity_poly.type
_entity_poly.pdbx_seq_one_letter_code
_entity_poly.pdbx_strand_id
1 'polypeptide(L)'
;MMPPGNSFKPSNPSLLPPVTGGFEPSEEQMSRAAALRRFNRLYVYAPVGVVTAVVLLTFLYLLYLALFPPTEETYLFLSGLADFVLIMMLLPVVLIFGLVMTAVIGGYVYYNFFMDEADRPIPPAPPYGRVRTLLWRLDSLLLLIVLPQLRSYSHRITRPIIRFNGWFAYLQSWLDTLRRLVIRD
;
A
#
# COMPACT_ATOMS: atom_id res chain seq x y z
N MET A 1 30.15 42.23 -20.78
CA MET A 1 29.51 42.33 -22.11
C MET A 1 29.03 40.94 -22.48
N MET A 2 27.72 40.68 -22.39
CA MET A 2 27.11 39.41 -22.80
C MET A 2 26.66 39.50 -24.26
N PRO A 3 26.80 38.42 -25.07
CA PRO A 3 26.26 38.40 -26.43
C PRO A 3 24.73 38.42 -26.41
N PRO A 4 24.08 39.06 -27.40
CA PRO A 4 22.63 39.17 -27.46
C PRO A 4 21.99 37.79 -27.67
N GLY A 5 20.93 37.53 -26.91
CA GLY A 5 20.19 36.27 -26.93
C GLY A 5 19.55 35.99 -28.29
N ASN A 6 19.80 34.79 -28.81
CA ASN A 6 19.04 34.23 -29.91
C ASN A 6 17.61 33.93 -29.43
N SER A 7 16.68 34.81 -29.78
CA SER A 7 15.25 34.56 -29.63
C SER A 7 14.83 33.46 -30.59
N PHE A 8 14.72 32.23 -30.08
CA PHE A 8 14.11 31.14 -30.82
C PHE A 8 12.63 31.48 -31.05
N LYS A 9 12.32 31.96 -32.25
CA LYS A 9 10.94 32.19 -32.70
C LYS A 9 10.44 30.83 -33.21
N PRO A 10 9.46 30.18 -32.55
CA PRO A 10 8.90 28.96 -33.11
C PRO A 10 8.28 29.29 -34.46
N SER A 11 8.84 28.72 -35.53
CA SER A 11 8.26 28.80 -36.87
C SER A 11 6.83 28.29 -36.82
N ASN A 12 5.91 29.10 -37.30
CA ASN A 12 4.46 28.84 -37.36
C ASN A 12 4.19 27.37 -37.77
N PRO A 13 3.55 26.54 -36.93
CA PRO A 13 3.30 25.13 -37.24
C PRO A 13 2.32 24.92 -38.41
N SER A 14 1.73 25.99 -38.93
CA SER A 14 0.74 26.03 -40.01
C SER A 14 1.32 26.10 -41.43
N LEU A 15 2.65 26.13 -41.59
CA LEU A 15 3.32 26.20 -42.92
C LEU A 15 4.01 24.90 -43.35
N LEU A 16 3.75 23.78 -42.67
CA LEU A 16 4.20 22.48 -43.18
C LEU A 16 3.24 22.05 -44.30
N PRO A 17 3.74 21.78 -45.53
CA PRO A 17 2.89 21.24 -46.58
C PRO A 17 2.26 19.94 -46.09
N PRO A 18 1.00 19.64 -46.45
CA PRO A 18 0.38 18.38 -46.07
C PRO A 18 1.24 17.24 -46.63
N VAL A 19 1.77 16.40 -45.75
CA VAL A 19 2.54 15.21 -46.12
C VAL A 19 1.54 14.23 -46.77
N THR A 20 1.36 14.34 -48.08
CA THR A 20 0.48 13.50 -48.89
C THR A 20 1.20 12.31 -49.54
N GLY A 21 2.47 12.09 -49.20
CA GLY A 21 3.21 10.87 -49.51
C GLY A 21 3.22 9.93 -48.31
N GLY A 22 3.05 8.63 -48.53
CA GLY A 22 3.26 7.63 -47.50
C GLY A 22 4.63 7.83 -46.86
N PHE A 23 4.69 7.83 -45.52
CA PHE A 23 5.95 7.91 -44.80
C PHE A 23 6.79 6.66 -45.10
N GLU A 24 7.68 6.76 -46.09
CA GLU A 24 8.69 5.72 -46.32
C GLU A 24 9.86 5.98 -45.37
N PRO A 25 10.17 5.04 -44.46
CA PRO A 25 11.26 5.20 -43.51
C PRO A 25 12.60 5.28 -44.26
N SER A 26 13.50 6.15 -43.80
CA SER A 26 14.85 6.22 -44.38
C SER A 26 15.62 4.92 -44.15
N GLU A 27 16.59 4.61 -45.01
CA GLU A 27 17.41 3.40 -44.88
C GLU A 27 18.10 3.29 -43.50
N GLU A 28 18.50 4.43 -42.94
CA GLU A 28 19.06 4.51 -41.60
C GLU A 28 18.03 4.20 -40.50
N GLN A 29 16.78 4.65 -40.67
CA GLN A 29 15.71 4.31 -39.73
C GLN A 29 15.36 2.82 -39.80
N MET A 30 15.36 2.22 -40.99
CA MET A 30 15.13 0.79 -41.17
C MET A 30 16.24 -0.06 -40.52
N SER A 31 17.51 0.32 -40.68
CA SER A 31 18.64 -0.41 -40.09
C SER A 31 18.64 -0.33 -38.56
N ARG A 32 18.34 0.85 -37.99
CA ARG A 32 18.17 1.03 -36.54
C ARG A 32 16.99 0.21 -36.01
N ALA A 33 15.86 0.18 -36.70
CA ALA A 33 14.70 -0.62 -36.30
C ALA A 33 15.01 -2.13 -36.34
N ALA A 34 15.75 -2.61 -37.34
CA ALA A 34 16.17 -4.01 -37.41
C ALA A 34 17.11 -4.40 -36.27
N ALA A 35 18.05 -3.52 -35.90
CA ALA A 35 18.95 -3.73 -34.77
C ALA A 35 18.18 -3.79 -33.43
N LEU A 36 17.28 -2.84 -33.20
CA LEU A 36 16.43 -2.81 -32.00
C LEU A 36 15.55 -4.06 -31.88
N ARG A 37 14.97 -4.54 -32.99
CA ARG A 37 14.17 -5.78 -32.98
C ARG A 37 14.99 -6.99 -32.57
N ARG A 38 16.23 -7.12 -33.07
CA ARG A 38 17.13 -8.23 -32.69
C ARG A 38 17.50 -8.15 -31.21
N PHE A 39 17.82 -6.95 -30.73
CA PHE A 39 18.12 -6.71 -29.32
C PHE A 39 16.92 -7.07 -28.43
N ASN A 40 15.74 -6.50 -28.71
CA ASN A 40 14.53 -6.77 -27.92
C ASN A 40 14.16 -8.26 -27.94
N ARG A 41 14.33 -8.95 -29.08
CA ARG A 41 14.05 -10.39 -29.15
C ARG A 41 14.94 -11.20 -28.22
N LEU A 42 16.24 -10.89 -28.14
CA LEU A 42 17.17 -11.67 -27.34
C LEU A 42 17.17 -11.29 -25.85
N TYR A 43 17.04 -10.00 -25.55
CA TYR A 43 17.23 -9.49 -24.18
C TYR A 43 15.93 -9.17 -23.45
N VAL A 44 14.83 -9.00 -24.17
CA VAL A 44 13.52 -8.72 -23.57
C VAL A 44 12.61 -9.93 -23.74
N TYR A 45 12.32 -10.32 -24.98
CA TYR A 45 11.31 -11.34 -25.24
C TYR A 45 11.77 -12.76 -24.93
N ALA A 46 13.04 -13.12 -25.21
CA ALA A 46 13.54 -14.46 -24.88
C ALA A 46 13.53 -14.74 -23.36
N PRO A 47 14.09 -13.90 -22.47
CA PRO A 47 14.02 -14.16 -21.04
C PRO A 47 12.60 -14.11 -20.51
N VAL A 48 11.75 -13.18 -20.98
CA VAL A 48 10.32 -13.17 -20.63
C VAL A 48 9.66 -14.48 -21.04
N GLY A 49 9.90 -14.96 -22.26
CA GLY A 49 9.37 -16.22 -22.76
C GLY A 49 9.82 -17.42 -21.92
N VAL A 50 11.09 -17.46 -21.50
CA VAL A 50 11.61 -18.51 -20.62
C VAL A 50 10.92 -18.48 -19.26
N VAL A 51 10.80 -17.30 -18.64
CA VAL A 51 10.11 -17.15 -17.35
C VAL A 51 8.65 -17.56 -17.47
N THR A 52 7.94 -17.10 -18.51
CA THR A 52 6.55 -17.48 -18.77
C THR A 52 6.41 -18.98 -18.98
N ALA A 53 7.32 -19.62 -19.73
CA ALA A 53 7.30 -21.07 -19.93
C ALA A 53 7.51 -21.83 -18.61
N VAL A 54 8.46 -21.41 -17.77
CA VAL A 54 8.69 -22.02 -16.45
C VAL A 54 7.47 -21.88 -15.55
N VAL A 55 6.84 -20.70 -15.54
CA VAL A 55 5.61 -20.45 -14.77
C VAL A 55 4.47 -21.35 -15.26
N LEU A 56 4.26 -21.44 -16.57
CA LEU A 56 3.23 -22.31 -17.15
C LEU A 56 3.48 -23.78 -16.83
N LEU A 57 4.73 -24.26 -16.96
CA LEU A 57 5.09 -25.64 -16.61
C LEU A 57 4.86 -25.92 -15.13
N THR A 58 5.27 -25.00 -14.25
CA THR A 58 5.03 -25.11 -12.80
C THR A 58 3.54 -25.15 -12.50
N PHE A 59 2.75 -24.30 -13.15
CA PHE A 59 1.30 -24.26 -12.97
C PHE A 59 0.65 -25.58 -13.42
N LEU A 60 1.01 -26.08 -14.61
CA LEU A 60 0.51 -27.37 -15.12
C LEU A 60 0.91 -28.54 -14.20
N TYR A 61 2.13 -28.50 -13.65
CA TYR A 61 2.61 -29.48 -12.69
C TYR A 61 1.81 -29.43 -11.37
N LEU A 62 1.56 -28.24 -10.83
CA LEU A 62 0.73 -28.07 -9.64
C LEU A 62 -0.72 -28.51 -9.89
N LEU A 63 -1.26 -28.22 -11.08
CA LEU A 63 -2.59 -28.69 -11.49
C LEU A 63 -2.64 -30.22 -11.57
N TYR A 64 -1.61 -30.85 -12.13
CA TYR A 64 -1.49 -32.30 -12.16
C TYR A 64 -1.48 -32.90 -10.75
N LEU A 65 -0.68 -32.34 -9.84
CA LEU A 65 -0.65 -32.76 -8.44
C LEU A 65 -1.99 -32.54 -7.72
N ALA A 66 -2.73 -31.50 -8.08
CA ALA A 66 -4.06 -31.23 -7.53
C ALA A 66 -5.09 -32.30 -7.94
N LEU A 67 -5.01 -32.78 -9.18
CA LEU A 67 -5.92 -33.78 -9.72
C LEU A 67 -5.53 -35.21 -9.30
N PHE A 68 -4.23 -35.48 -9.16
CA PHE A 68 -3.69 -36.80 -8.82
C PHE A 68 -2.68 -36.70 -7.67
N PRO A 69 -3.14 -36.46 -6.43
CA PRO A 69 -2.25 -36.33 -5.28
C PRO A 69 -1.60 -37.69 -4.95
N PRO A 70 -0.26 -37.80 -4.96
CA PRO A 70 0.43 -39.05 -4.70
C PRO A 70 0.44 -39.43 -3.21
N THR A 71 0.32 -38.44 -2.30
CA THR A 71 0.32 -38.63 -0.85
C THR A 71 -0.63 -37.63 -0.16
N GLU A 72 -1.09 -37.95 1.05
CA GLU A 72 -1.91 -37.02 1.86
C GLU A 72 -1.15 -35.73 2.22
N GLU A 73 0.17 -35.82 2.42
CA GLU A 73 1.01 -34.65 2.66
C GLU A 73 1.01 -33.67 1.49
N THR A 74 0.93 -34.20 0.25
CA THR A 74 0.85 -33.36 -0.95
C THR A 74 -0.46 -32.57 -0.99
N TYR A 75 -1.56 -33.17 -0.51
CA TYR A 75 -2.86 -32.50 -0.41
C TYR A 75 -2.82 -31.34 0.60
N LEU A 76 -2.24 -31.58 1.79
CA LEU A 76 -2.05 -30.54 2.81
C LEU A 76 -1.18 -29.39 2.31
N PHE A 77 -0.09 -29.70 1.60
CA PHE A 77 0.77 -28.70 1.00
C PHE A 77 0.02 -27.85 -0.05
N LEU A 78 -0.74 -28.50 -0.93
CA LEU A 78 -1.53 -27.79 -1.96
C LEU A 78 -2.61 -26.90 -1.34
N SER A 79 -3.29 -27.37 -0.29
CA SER A 79 -4.27 -26.57 0.44
C SER A 79 -3.63 -25.33 1.06
N GLY A 80 -2.49 -25.49 1.74
CA GLY A 80 -1.77 -24.36 2.33
C GLY A 80 -1.26 -23.37 1.29
N LEU A 81 -0.80 -23.85 0.13
CA LEU A 81 -0.38 -23.00 -0.98
C LEU A 81 -1.58 -22.22 -1.57
N ALA A 82 -2.72 -22.87 -1.74
CA ALA A 82 -3.95 -22.23 -2.21
C ALA A 82 -4.41 -21.14 -1.24
N ASP A 83 -4.42 -21.41 0.06
CA ASP A 83 -4.77 -20.43 1.09
C ASP A 83 -3.80 -19.24 1.08
N PHE A 84 -2.50 -19.49 0.93
CA PHE A 84 -1.50 -18.41 0.81
C PHE A 84 -1.76 -17.51 -0.41
N VAL A 85 -2.02 -18.11 -1.58
CA VAL A 85 -2.35 -17.36 -2.81
C VAL A 85 -3.62 -16.55 -2.61
N LEU A 86 -4.64 -17.14 -1.99
CA LEU A 86 -5.91 -16.50 -1.70
C LEU A 86 -5.72 -15.31 -0.75
N ILE A 87 -4.96 -15.47 0.33
CA ILE A 87 -4.61 -14.39 1.27
C ILE A 87 -3.87 -13.27 0.54
N MET A 88 -2.87 -13.59 -0.28
CA MET A 88 -2.12 -12.58 -1.05
C MET A 88 -3.01 -11.82 -2.03
N MET A 89 -4.00 -12.47 -2.64
CA MET A 89 -4.97 -11.80 -3.51
C MET A 89 -6.01 -10.98 -2.74
N LEU A 90 -6.43 -11.43 -1.56
CA LEU A 90 -7.39 -10.69 -0.72
C LEU A 90 -6.75 -9.49 -0.02
N LEU A 91 -5.46 -9.57 0.34
CA LEU A 91 -4.75 -8.51 1.06
C LEU A 91 -4.90 -7.12 0.41
N PRO A 92 -4.65 -6.91 -0.89
CA PRO A 92 -4.84 -5.60 -1.52
C PRO A 92 -6.30 -5.15 -1.49
N VAL A 93 -7.26 -6.08 -1.64
CA VAL A 93 -8.69 -5.78 -1.57
C VAL A 93 -9.05 -5.27 -0.18
N VAL A 94 -8.62 -5.99 0.86
CA VAL A 94 -8.81 -5.60 2.26
C VAL A 94 -8.16 -4.25 2.56
N LEU A 95 -6.95 -4.00 2.04
CA LEU A 95 -6.27 -2.72 2.22
C LEU A 95 -7.03 -1.57 1.54
N ILE A 96 -7.52 -1.76 0.32
CA ILE A 96 -8.32 -0.74 -0.38
C ILE A 96 -9.59 -0.44 0.41
N PHE A 97 -10.35 -1.46 0.81
CA PHE A 97 -11.56 -1.25 1.60
C PHE A 97 -11.27 -0.63 2.97
N GLY A 98 -10.20 -1.04 3.64
CA GLY A 98 -9.76 -0.45 4.90
C GLY A 98 -9.38 1.03 4.73
N LEU A 99 -8.69 1.38 3.66
CA LEU A 99 -8.33 2.77 3.34
C LEU A 99 -9.56 3.60 3.01
N VAL A 100 -10.50 3.07 2.23
CA VAL A 100 -11.78 3.73 1.92
C VAL A 100 -12.57 4.00 3.20
N MET A 101 -12.73 3.00 4.07
CA MET A 101 -13.44 3.18 5.34
C MET A 101 -12.74 4.22 6.23
N THR A 102 -11.42 4.18 6.29
CA THR A 102 -10.61 5.16 7.03
C THR A 102 -10.78 6.57 6.46
N ALA A 103 -10.80 6.72 5.14
CA ALA A 103 -11.01 8.00 4.46
C ALA A 103 -12.42 8.54 4.67
N VAL A 104 -13.44 7.70 4.68
CA VAL A 104 -14.82 8.10 4.96
C VAL A 104 -14.97 8.58 6.40
N ILE A 105 -14.50 7.79 7.38
CA ILE A 105 -14.57 8.15 8.79
C ILE A 105 -13.72 9.40 9.07
N GLY A 106 -12.48 9.41 8.59
CA GLY A 106 -11.56 10.54 8.74
C GLY A 106 -12.10 11.80 8.06
N GLY A 107 -12.64 11.69 6.86
CA GLY A 107 -13.28 12.78 6.13
C GLY A 107 -14.52 13.32 6.83
N TYR A 108 -15.37 12.45 7.38
CA TYR A 108 -16.53 12.86 8.17
C TYR A 108 -16.12 13.61 9.45
N VAL A 109 -15.12 13.12 10.18
CA VAL A 109 -14.60 13.80 11.38
C VAL A 109 -13.96 15.15 11.00
N TYR A 110 -13.12 15.16 9.97
CA TYR A 110 -12.46 16.37 9.46
C TYR A 110 -13.48 17.42 9.00
N TYR A 111 -14.48 17.01 8.23
CA TYR A 111 -15.54 17.90 7.73
C TYR A 111 -16.33 18.54 8.88
N ASN A 112 -16.73 17.74 9.87
CA ASN A 112 -17.45 18.28 11.03
C ASN A 112 -16.58 19.22 11.88
N PHE A 113 -15.29 18.92 12.01
CA PHE A 113 -14.36 19.77 12.74
C PHE A 113 -14.15 21.12 12.04
N PHE A 114 -13.89 21.12 10.73
CA PHE A 114 -13.63 22.33 9.95
C PHE A 114 -14.86 23.21 9.72
N MET A 115 -16.05 22.62 9.55
CA MET A 115 -17.29 23.40 9.38
C MET A 115 -17.76 24.05 10.68
N ASP A 116 -17.41 23.51 11.84
CA ASP A 116 -17.74 24.13 13.14
C ASP A 116 -16.90 25.39 13.43
N GLU A 117 -15.73 25.54 12.80
CA GLU A 117 -14.79 26.64 13.01
C GLU A 117 -14.94 27.81 12.03
N ALA A 118 -15.47 27.57 10.82
CA ALA A 118 -15.57 28.61 9.79
C ALA A 118 -16.67 29.66 10.01
N ASP A 119 -17.69 29.38 10.85
CA ASP A 119 -18.94 30.17 10.91
C ASP A 119 -19.33 30.72 12.30
N ARG A 120 -18.43 30.76 13.30
CA ARG A 120 -18.82 31.19 14.67
C ARG A 120 -17.99 32.38 15.22
N PRO A 121 -18.60 33.57 15.41
CA PRO A 121 -17.95 34.70 16.07
C PRO A 121 -17.79 34.56 17.60
N ILE A 122 -18.52 33.63 18.24
CA ILE A 122 -18.48 33.30 19.67
C ILE A 122 -18.89 31.82 19.77
N PRO A 123 -18.17 30.91 20.47
CA PRO A 123 -18.55 29.50 20.50
C PRO A 123 -19.85 29.34 21.34
N PRO A 124 -21.00 28.98 20.74
CA PRO A 124 -22.09 28.42 21.51
C PRO A 124 -21.63 27.02 21.95
N ALA A 125 -21.73 26.71 23.24
CA ALA A 125 -21.53 25.36 23.73
C ALA A 125 -22.30 24.37 22.83
N PRO A 126 -21.63 23.38 22.20
CA PRO A 126 -22.26 22.61 21.15
C PRO A 126 -23.49 21.87 21.70
N PRO A 127 -24.63 21.87 21.00
CA PRO A 127 -25.77 21.05 21.39
C PRO A 127 -25.35 19.59 21.22
N TYR A 128 -25.05 18.92 22.33
CA TYR A 128 -24.60 17.53 22.33
C TYR A 128 -25.67 16.64 21.67
N GLY A 129 -25.41 16.17 20.45
CA GLY A 129 -26.28 15.24 19.72
C GLY A 129 -26.56 13.98 20.54
N ARG A 130 -27.73 13.36 20.32
CA ARG A 130 -28.27 12.24 21.12
C ARG A 130 -27.27 11.09 21.35
N VAL A 131 -26.42 10.81 20.37
CA VAL A 131 -25.39 9.76 20.45
C VAL A 131 -24.25 10.16 21.40
N ARG A 132 -23.85 11.43 21.38
CA ARG A 132 -22.79 11.97 22.27
C ARG A 132 -23.28 12.06 23.71
N THR A 133 -24.55 12.39 23.93
CA THR A 133 -25.17 12.31 25.27
C THR A 133 -25.30 10.88 25.76
N LEU A 134 -25.56 9.92 24.87
CA LEU A 134 -25.61 8.49 25.21
C LEU A 134 -24.21 7.94 25.55
N LEU A 135 -23.19 8.31 24.79
CA LEU A 135 -21.77 8.03 25.09
C LEU A 135 -21.34 8.66 26.42
N TRP A 136 -21.73 9.91 26.69
CA TRP A 136 -21.42 10.58 27.94
C TRP A 136 -22.12 9.93 29.14
N ARG A 137 -23.37 9.47 28.98
CA ARG A 137 -24.08 8.68 30.00
C ARG A 137 -23.44 7.33 30.24
N LEU A 138 -22.96 6.66 29.18
CA LEU A 138 -22.21 5.41 29.32
C LEU A 138 -20.89 5.61 30.04
N ASP A 139 -20.14 6.68 29.72
CA ASP A 139 -18.86 7.01 30.36
C ASP A 139 -19.05 7.35 31.85
N SER A 140 -20.08 8.12 32.18
CA SER A 140 -20.42 8.42 33.58
C SER A 140 -20.92 7.20 34.36
N LEU A 141 -21.66 6.27 33.72
CA LEU A 141 -22.02 4.99 34.33
C LEU A 141 -20.80 4.07 34.51
N LEU A 142 -19.86 4.08 33.56
CA LEU A 142 -18.58 3.37 33.65
C LEU A 142 -17.76 3.88 34.83
N LEU A 143 -17.63 5.20 34.99
CA LEU A 143 -16.91 5.80 36.11
C LEU A 143 -17.57 5.47 37.46
N LEU A 144 -18.91 5.42 37.53
CA LEU A 144 -19.62 5.16 38.79
C LEU A 144 -19.61 3.68 39.20
N ILE A 145 -19.68 2.76 38.23
CA ILE A 145 -19.81 1.31 38.49
C ILE A 145 -18.43 0.62 38.53
N VAL A 146 -17.51 1.03 37.67
CA VAL A 146 -16.27 0.27 37.40
C VAL A 146 -15.11 0.72 38.30
N LEU A 147 -15.00 2.00 38.68
CA LEU A 147 -13.91 2.48 39.55
C LEU A 147 -13.92 1.88 40.97
N PRO A 148 -15.07 1.67 41.65
CA PRO A 148 -15.09 1.02 42.96
C PRO A 148 -14.69 -0.47 42.88
N GLN A 149 -15.09 -1.15 41.79
CA GLN A 149 -14.77 -2.57 41.57
C GLN A 149 -13.34 -2.80 41.06
N LEU A 150 -12.72 -1.84 40.36
CA LEU A 150 -11.33 -1.95 39.90
C LEU A 150 -10.30 -1.71 41.01
N ARG A 151 -10.64 -0.99 42.09
CA ARG A 151 -9.73 -0.82 43.23
C ARG A 151 -9.38 -2.16 43.89
N SER A 152 -10.29 -3.14 43.89
CA SER A 152 -10.01 -4.48 44.43
C SER A 152 -9.20 -5.40 43.49
N TYR A 153 -9.18 -5.13 42.18
CA TYR A 153 -8.42 -5.92 41.18
C TYR A 153 -7.09 -5.27 40.71
N SER A 154 -6.85 -4.00 41.07
CA SER A 154 -5.71 -3.19 40.62
C SER A 154 -4.32 -3.79 40.88
N HIS A 155 -4.14 -4.65 41.90
CA HIS A 155 -2.82 -5.18 42.22
C HIS A 155 -2.38 -6.37 41.31
N ARG A 156 -3.32 -7.04 40.62
CA ARG A 156 -3.01 -8.24 39.80
C ARG A 156 -2.74 -7.93 38.33
N ILE A 157 -3.33 -6.88 37.77
CA ILE A 157 -3.25 -6.57 36.33
C ILE A 157 -2.12 -5.57 36.02
N THR A 158 -1.63 -4.81 37.00
CA THR A 158 -0.56 -3.81 36.80
C THR A 158 0.81 -4.45 36.52
N ARG A 159 1.08 -5.65 37.05
CA ARG A 159 2.36 -6.37 36.88
C ARG A 159 2.66 -6.80 35.43
N PRO A 160 1.74 -7.40 34.65
CA PRO A 160 2.05 -7.80 33.27
C PRO A 160 2.26 -6.61 32.33
N ILE A 161 1.55 -5.50 32.50
CA ILE A 161 1.67 -4.33 31.61
C ILE A 161 3.03 -3.63 31.80
N ILE A 162 3.51 -3.50 33.05
CA ILE A 162 4.85 -2.94 33.32
C ILE A 162 5.95 -3.84 32.74
N ARG A 163 5.79 -5.18 32.80
CA ARG A 163 6.76 -6.12 32.21
C ARG A 163 6.77 -6.07 30.68
N PHE A 164 5.60 -5.90 30.06
CA PHE A 164 5.50 -5.78 28.61
C PHE A 164 6.16 -4.49 28.08
N ASN A 165 5.94 -3.37 28.77
CA ASN A 165 6.57 -2.09 28.43
C ASN A 165 8.10 -2.14 28.62
N GLY A 166 8.57 -2.78 29.69
CA GLY A 166 10.00 -3.00 29.93
C GLY A 166 10.67 -3.89 28.86
N TRP A 167 9.98 -4.95 28.41
CA TRP A 167 10.48 -5.80 27.33
C TRP A 167 10.57 -5.06 26.00
N PHE A 168 9.58 -4.23 25.68
CA PHE A 168 9.57 -3.44 24.44
C PHE A 168 10.70 -2.41 24.41
N ALA A 169 10.95 -1.73 25.53
CA ALA A 169 12.08 -0.80 25.66
C ALA A 169 13.44 -1.49 25.50
N TYR A 170 13.60 -2.70 26.06
CA TYR A 170 14.80 -3.50 25.85
C TYR A 170 15.00 -3.87 24.38
N LEU A 171 13.94 -4.34 23.71
CA LEU A 171 13.98 -4.70 22.29
C LEU A 171 14.40 -3.50 21.42
N GLN A 172 13.84 -2.32 21.70
CA GLN A 172 14.17 -1.10 20.98
C GLN A 172 15.63 -0.70 21.17
N SER A 173 16.15 -0.73 22.40
CA SER A 173 17.56 -0.42 22.67
C SER A 173 18.54 -1.42 22.05
N TRP A 174 18.16 -2.70 21.97
CA TRP A 174 18.94 -3.74 21.31
C TRP A 174 18.98 -3.53 19.79
N LEU A 175 17.84 -3.22 19.18
CA LEU A 175 17.76 -2.88 17.75
C LEU A 175 18.59 -1.63 17.41
N ASP A 176 18.55 -0.60 18.25
CA ASP A 176 19.37 0.60 18.07
C ASP A 176 20.86 0.31 18.22
N THR A 177 21.24 -0.70 19.00
CA THR A 177 22.64 -1.13 19.15
C THR A 177 23.11 -1.89 17.91
N LEU A 178 22.29 -2.82 17.40
CA LEU A 178 22.57 -3.52 16.13
C LEU A 178 22.65 -2.55 14.95
N ARG A 179 21.72 -1.59 14.87
CA ARG A 179 21.73 -0.55 13.84
C ARG A 179 23.03 0.26 13.87
N ARG A 180 23.53 0.60 15.06
CA ARG A 180 24.79 1.34 15.22
C ARG A 180 26.02 0.52 14.85
N LEU A 181 25.99 -0.79 15.02
CA LEU A 181 27.07 -1.69 14.59
C LEU A 181 27.08 -1.85 13.07
N VAL A 182 25.91 -2.00 12.44
CA VAL A 182 25.79 -2.19 10.98
C VAL A 182 26.08 -0.91 10.17
N ILE A 183 25.86 0.29 10.72
CA ILE A 183 26.11 1.57 10.03
C ILE A 183 27.58 2.02 10.16
N ARG A 184 28.38 1.37 11.02
CA ARG A 184 29.77 1.75 11.29
C ARG A 184 30.80 0.97 10.46
N ASP A 185 30.38 -0.10 9.79
CA ASP A 185 31.11 -0.82 8.75
C ASP A 185 30.58 -0.41 7.36
#